data_AF-A0A167NZZ4-F1
#
_entry.id   AF-A0A167NZZ4-F1
#
_cell.length_a   1.000
_cell.length_b   1.000
_cell.length_c   1.000
_cell.angle_alpha   90.00
_cell.angle_beta   90.00
_cell.angle_gamma   90.00
#
_symmetry.space_group_name_H-M   'P 1'
#
loop_
_entity.id
_entity.type
_entity.pdbx_description
1 polymer ?
#
loop_
_entity_poly.entity_id
_entity_poly.type
_entity_poly.pdbx_seq_one_letter_code
_entity_poly.pdbx_strand_id
1 'polypeptide(L)'
;MKNSESTWTGPIFKACLVVFSALLYLFFDGQQFWVAEEQPYLSQESDTSSEHSSRVGSSYTTGHAGPTKRQASQPKHRPDADHQDVLRRFGRCQPHSGESVKYRVEQGIYTWVDSNGVINYSDQKPSRNAKTYQPRSSRVLDYFDLEISGQTISTQFKNTLSARLNAIFRGYTSIVGLKAMRKVTLRIQILPSRRLYERTVKAYGGAPSGTAGVYFGTKNTAYVEQTSYEATMQTAIHEAVHAINQAVIGFSPRWLNEGLAEYFETVEISMQVGKVTPSNHITKSGYIKGQVLRPSQLIGAEDTWQTSDPVLLYRSSWAFVHFLMSTSSGKQSLKALMLQEQKEPCSSLDYANVKRVLNGSYPNMQSAYTMFLNREAKSQRL
;
A
#
# COMPACT_ATOMS: atom_id res chain seq x y z
N MET A 1 -46.06 38.82 44.03
CA MET A 1 -46.31 38.58 42.60
C MET A 1 -45.27 37.59 42.11
N LYS A 2 -45.69 36.36 41.75
CA LYS A 2 -44.81 35.28 41.30
C LYS A 2 -44.42 35.53 39.83
N ASN A 3 -43.12 35.56 39.56
CA ASN A 3 -42.57 35.59 38.22
C ASN A 3 -42.91 34.29 37.47
N SER A 4 -43.44 34.45 36.26
CA SER A 4 -43.65 33.39 35.28
C SER A 4 -42.33 33.09 34.59
N GLU A 5 -41.54 32.16 35.13
CA GLU A 5 -40.39 31.61 34.41
C GLU A 5 -40.74 30.27 33.76
N SER A 6 -40.95 30.36 32.44
CA SER A 6 -40.74 29.34 31.40
C SER A 6 -41.04 27.86 31.73
N THR A 7 -42.31 27.48 31.57
CA THR A 7 -42.76 26.07 31.52
C THR A 7 -42.29 25.29 30.27
N TRP A 8 -41.51 25.91 29.39
CA TRP A 8 -41.05 25.36 28.11
C TRP A 8 -39.62 24.81 28.12
N THR A 9 -38.83 25.07 29.16
CA THR A 9 -37.42 24.63 29.24
C THR A 9 -37.30 23.11 29.41
N GLY A 10 -38.18 22.50 30.21
CA GLY A 10 -38.19 21.05 30.45
C GLY A 10 -38.48 20.20 29.21
N PRO A 11 -39.55 20.47 28.43
CA PRO A 11 -39.87 19.72 27.23
C PRO A 11 -38.83 19.90 26.12
N ILE A 12 -38.34 21.13 25.91
CA ILE A 12 -37.33 21.44 24.88
C ILE A 12 -36.00 20.77 25.22
N PHE A 13 -35.58 20.81 26.49
CA PHE A 13 -34.34 20.15 26.92
C PHE A 13 -34.41 18.63 26.71
N LYS A 14 -35.55 17.99 27.02
CA LYS A 14 -35.76 16.55 26.78
C LYS A 14 -35.76 16.21 25.29
N ALA A 15 -36.39 17.03 24.45
CA ALA A 15 -36.38 16.83 23.00
C ALA A 15 -34.96 16.97 22.43
N CYS A 16 -34.20 17.98 22.85
CA CYS A 16 -32.80 18.16 22.47
C CYS A 16 -31.93 17.00 22.94
N LEU A 17 -32.15 16.46 24.15
CA LEU A 17 -31.42 15.30 24.65
C LEU A 17 -31.68 14.05 23.82
N VAL A 18 -32.94 13.79 23.44
CA VAL A 18 -33.29 12.63 22.60
C VAL A 18 -32.72 12.78 21.19
N VAL A 19 -32.81 13.98 20.60
CA VAL A 19 -32.23 14.24 19.27
C VAL A 19 -30.71 14.17 19.31
N PHE A 20 -30.07 14.70 20.35
CA PHE A 20 -28.62 14.62 20.53
C PHE A 20 -28.18 13.17 20.78
N SER A 21 -28.90 12.38 21.58
CA SER A 21 -28.63 10.96 21.78
C SER A 21 -28.86 10.14 20.51
N ALA A 22 -29.87 10.46 19.71
CA ALA A 22 -30.10 9.82 18.41
C ALA A 22 -29.04 10.20 17.38
N LEU A 23 -28.57 11.46 17.37
CA LEU A 23 -27.47 11.91 16.54
C LEU A 23 -26.13 11.33 16.99
N LEU A 24 -25.87 11.21 18.30
CA LEU A 24 -24.72 10.50 18.83
C LEU A 24 -24.80 9.02 18.48
N TYR A 25 -25.97 8.38 18.62
CA TYR A 25 -26.16 6.99 18.20
C TYR A 25 -25.87 6.84 16.71
N LEU A 26 -26.44 7.67 15.83
CA LEU A 26 -26.17 7.62 14.39
C LEU A 26 -24.74 8.02 14.01
N PHE A 27 -24.07 8.86 14.80
CA PHE A 27 -22.67 9.26 14.62
C PHE A 27 -21.69 8.20 15.13
N PHE A 28 -22.07 7.43 16.17
CA PHE A 28 -21.25 6.39 16.81
C PHE A 28 -21.56 4.95 16.34
N ASP A 29 -22.72 4.68 15.72
CA ASP A 29 -23.10 3.37 15.14
C ASP A 29 -22.20 2.98 13.93
N GLY A 30 -21.22 3.84 13.59
CA GLY A 30 -20.20 3.59 12.57
C GLY A 30 -18.73 3.65 13.05
N GLN A 31 -18.43 3.89 14.33
CA GLN A 31 -17.04 3.91 14.83
C GLN A 31 -16.86 3.11 16.12
N GLN A 32 -16.11 2.01 16.04
CA GLN A 32 -15.69 1.24 17.21
C GLN A 32 -14.46 1.88 17.86
N PHE A 33 -14.60 2.38 19.08
CA PHE A 33 -13.47 2.66 19.97
C PHE A 33 -13.35 1.54 20.99
N TRP A 34 -12.15 1.01 21.14
CA TRP A 34 -11.77 0.22 22.31
C TRP A 34 -11.15 1.19 23.32
N VAL A 35 -11.73 1.26 24.52
CA VAL A 35 -11.04 1.87 25.67
C VAL A 35 -9.88 0.95 26.00
N ALA A 36 -8.66 1.38 25.72
CA ALA A 36 -7.48 0.72 26.26
C ALA A 36 -7.38 1.11 27.74
N GLU A 37 -7.40 0.09 28.59
CA GLU A 37 -7.12 0.18 30.01
C GLU A 37 -5.65 0.61 30.18
N GLU A 38 -5.44 1.83 30.69
CA GLU A 38 -4.11 2.29 31.10
C GLU A 38 -3.67 1.48 32.31
N GLN A 39 -2.51 0.81 32.21
CA GLN A 39 -1.74 0.42 33.40
C GLN A 39 -0.40 1.16 33.44
N PRO A 40 0.09 1.51 34.64
CA PRO A 40 1.03 2.59 34.84
C PRO A 40 2.47 2.11 34.71
N TYR A 41 3.31 2.98 34.15
CA TYR A 41 4.76 2.94 34.20
C TYR A 41 5.22 3.03 35.66
N LEU A 42 5.92 2.00 36.17
CA LEU A 42 6.70 2.11 37.40
C LEU A 42 8.07 1.41 37.27
N SER A 43 9.09 2.28 37.24
CA SER A 43 10.41 2.18 37.91
C SER A 43 11.29 0.95 37.68
N GLN A 44 12.39 1.15 36.95
CA GLN A 44 13.69 0.54 37.26
C GLN A 44 14.61 1.64 37.80
N GLU A 45 14.80 1.65 39.11
CA GLU A 45 15.92 2.31 39.77
C GLU A 45 17.04 1.28 39.99
N SER A 46 18.25 1.75 39.67
CA SER A 46 19.58 1.42 40.19
C SER A 46 19.87 0.01 40.71
N ASP A 47 20.91 -0.60 40.16
CA ASP A 47 22.00 -1.06 41.03
C ASP A 47 23.37 -0.92 40.38
N THR A 48 24.24 -0.21 41.10
CA THR A 48 25.66 0.06 40.83
C THR A 48 26.53 -0.91 41.63
N SER A 49 27.52 -1.52 41.00
CA SER A 49 28.75 -2.05 41.62
C SER A 49 29.61 -2.64 40.50
N SER A 50 30.94 -2.59 40.46
CA SER A 50 31.99 -1.86 41.16
C SER A 50 33.27 -2.08 40.33
N GLU A 51 34.15 -1.09 40.29
CA GLU A 51 35.48 -1.15 39.67
C GLU A 51 36.36 -2.28 40.23
N HIS A 52 37.15 -2.93 39.35
CA HIS A 52 38.50 -3.34 39.73
C HIS A 52 39.50 -3.24 38.58
N SER A 53 40.55 -2.49 38.87
CA SER A 53 41.73 -2.20 38.06
C SER A 53 42.81 -3.25 38.29
N SER A 54 43.49 -3.71 37.22
CA SER A 54 44.93 -4.03 37.31
C SER A 54 45.60 -3.98 35.94
N ARG A 55 46.63 -3.12 35.84
CA ARG A 55 47.60 -3.02 34.76
C ARG A 55 48.52 -4.25 34.72
N VAL A 56 48.91 -4.71 33.53
CA VAL A 56 50.31 -4.96 33.11
C VAL A 56 50.38 -4.77 31.58
N GLY A 57 51.38 -4.02 31.10
CA GLY A 57 51.51 -3.66 29.69
C GLY A 57 52.35 -4.63 28.86
N SER A 58 52.23 -4.50 27.54
CA SER A 58 53.37 -4.51 26.63
C SER A 58 52.96 -3.92 25.28
N SER A 59 53.81 -3.02 24.78
CA SER A 59 53.74 -2.30 23.52
C SER A 59 53.72 -3.22 22.32
N TYR A 60 52.88 -2.97 21.31
CA TYR A 60 53.31 -2.93 19.89
C TYR A 60 52.36 -2.05 19.06
N THR A 61 53.02 -1.25 18.23
CA THR A 61 52.62 -0.22 17.27
C THR A 61 51.39 -0.45 16.38
N THR A 62 50.56 0.60 16.32
CA THR A 62 49.86 1.20 15.16
C THR A 62 49.26 0.30 14.08
N GLY A 63 47.93 0.29 14.04
CA GLY A 63 47.12 -0.11 12.90
C GLY A 63 45.66 0.32 13.10
N HIS A 64 45.36 1.58 12.80
CA HIS A 64 43.97 2.06 12.77
C HIS A 64 43.21 1.44 11.60
N ALA A 65 42.32 0.48 11.90
CA ALA A 65 41.24 0.06 11.02
C ALA A 65 39.95 0.01 11.83
N GLY A 66 39.26 1.15 11.93
CA GLY A 66 37.90 1.20 12.46
C GLY A 66 36.94 0.44 11.52
N PRO A 67 35.94 -0.28 12.06
CA PRO A 67 34.98 -0.98 11.23
C PRO A 67 34.03 0.03 10.61
N THR A 68 34.20 0.34 9.33
CA THR A 68 33.25 1.13 8.55
C THR A 68 32.02 0.28 8.25
N LYS A 69 31.04 0.29 9.17
CA LYS A 69 29.65 -0.02 8.83
C LYS A 69 29.08 1.14 8.01
N ARG A 70 29.22 1.08 6.68
CA ARG A 70 28.31 1.75 5.74
C ARG A 70 27.32 0.71 5.22
N GLN A 71 26.13 0.68 5.81
CA GLN A 71 24.95 0.15 5.12
C GLN A 71 24.71 1.06 3.90
N ALA A 72 25.24 0.66 2.74
CA ALA A 72 24.91 1.27 1.48
C ALA A 72 23.48 0.84 1.11
N SER A 73 22.51 1.72 1.30
CA SER A 73 21.19 1.60 0.66
C SER A 73 21.41 1.62 -0.85
N GLN A 74 21.32 0.45 -1.49
CA GLN A 74 21.38 0.33 -2.94
C GLN A 74 20.21 1.11 -3.58
N PRO A 75 20.43 1.84 -4.69
CA PRO A 75 19.35 2.51 -5.41
C PRO A 75 18.38 1.49 -6.03
N LYS A 76 17.07 1.65 -5.75
CA LYS A 76 15.96 0.75 -6.17
C LYS A 76 15.71 0.70 -7.69
N HIS A 77 16.22 1.65 -8.48
CA HIS A 77 15.93 1.74 -9.92
C HIS A 77 17.19 2.14 -10.72
N ARG A 78 17.43 1.44 -11.84
CA ARG A 78 18.49 1.70 -12.85
C ARG A 78 17.90 1.55 -14.27
N PRO A 79 18.54 2.12 -15.31
CA PRO A 79 17.92 2.28 -16.64
C PRO A 79 17.46 0.97 -17.28
N ASP A 80 18.14 -0.14 -16.98
CA ASP A 80 17.85 -1.46 -17.56
C ASP A 80 16.64 -2.17 -16.91
N ALA A 81 16.03 -1.57 -15.89
CA ALA A 81 15.00 -2.17 -15.04
C ALA A 81 13.62 -1.56 -15.29
N ASP A 82 13.18 -1.53 -16.54
CA ASP A 82 11.84 -1.07 -16.85
C ASP A 82 10.80 -2.17 -16.65
N HIS A 83 10.05 -2.08 -15.54
CA HIS A 83 8.97 -3.02 -15.23
C HIS A 83 7.86 -2.99 -16.30
N GLN A 84 7.65 -1.85 -16.97
CA GLN A 84 6.65 -1.75 -18.04
C GLN A 84 7.05 -2.50 -19.31
N ASP A 85 8.32 -2.50 -19.70
CA ASP A 85 8.82 -3.28 -20.83
C ASP A 85 8.65 -4.77 -20.54
N VAL A 86 8.91 -5.21 -19.31
CA VAL A 86 8.62 -6.58 -18.90
C VAL A 86 7.11 -6.85 -18.98
N LEU A 87 6.27 -5.92 -18.52
CA LEU A 87 4.81 -6.01 -18.61
C LEU A 87 4.25 -5.95 -20.04
N ARG A 88 4.86 -5.24 -20.97
CA ARG A 88 4.36 -5.13 -22.36
C ARG A 88 4.92 -6.23 -23.24
N ARG A 89 6.21 -6.56 -23.08
CA ARG A 89 6.87 -7.67 -23.77
C ARG A 89 6.40 -9.03 -23.28
N PHE A 90 6.10 -9.12 -21.98
CA PHE A 90 5.67 -10.34 -21.34
C PHE A 90 4.38 -10.15 -20.57
N GLY A 91 3.45 -9.26 -20.95
CA GLY A 91 2.08 -9.24 -20.42
C GLY A 91 1.14 -9.93 -21.38
N ARG A 92 0.27 -10.80 -20.87
CA ARG A 92 -0.89 -11.21 -21.66
C ARG A 92 -1.88 -10.05 -21.57
N CYS A 93 -2.08 -9.32 -22.67
CA CYS A 93 -3.34 -8.63 -22.77
C CYS A 93 -4.44 -9.68 -22.97
N GLN A 94 -5.35 -9.77 -22.00
CA GLN A 94 -6.59 -10.49 -22.17
C GLN A 94 -7.74 -9.48 -22.09
N PRO A 95 -8.65 -9.42 -23.07
CA PRO A 95 -9.85 -8.61 -22.95
C PRO A 95 -10.61 -9.07 -21.70
N HIS A 96 -10.84 -8.16 -20.75
CA HIS A 96 -11.47 -8.35 -19.42
C HIS A 96 -11.79 -9.80 -19.02
N SER A 97 -10.78 -10.65 -18.88
CA SER A 97 -10.96 -12.07 -18.56
C SER A 97 -11.11 -12.34 -17.05
N GLY A 98 -10.97 -11.29 -16.23
CA GLY A 98 -11.13 -11.37 -14.78
C GLY A 98 -12.61 -11.37 -14.37
N GLU A 99 -12.96 -12.19 -13.39
CA GLU A 99 -14.30 -12.16 -12.79
C GLU A 99 -14.58 -10.81 -12.13
N SER A 100 -15.85 -10.40 -12.12
CA SER A 100 -16.30 -9.28 -11.27
C SER A 100 -16.04 -9.60 -9.80
N VAL A 101 -15.65 -8.59 -9.00
CA VAL A 101 -15.56 -8.76 -7.55
C VAL A 101 -16.94 -9.10 -6.98
N LYS A 102 -16.99 -10.20 -6.23
CA LYS A 102 -18.21 -10.67 -5.54
C LYS A 102 -18.00 -10.54 -4.03
N TYR A 103 -19.07 -10.68 -3.27
CA TYR A 103 -18.93 -10.89 -1.82
C TYR A 103 -18.55 -12.35 -1.57
N ARG A 104 -17.48 -12.58 -0.80
CA ARG A 104 -17.23 -13.90 -0.20
C ARG A 104 -18.01 -13.99 1.10
N VAL A 105 -18.62 -15.15 1.30
CA VAL A 105 -19.05 -15.57 2.63
C VAL A 105 -17.82 -16.24 3.23
N GLU A 106 -17.16 -15.59 4.18
CA GLU A 106 -16.15 -16.30 4.97
C GLU A 106 -16.85 -17.45 5.70
N GLN A 107 -16.31 -18.67 5.59
CA GLN A 107 -16.71 -19.74 6.49
C GLN A 107 -16.48 -19.19 7.90
N GLY A 108 -17.56 -19.09 8.69
CA GLY A 108 -17.55 -18.31 9.93
C GLY A 108 -16.40 -18.73 10.84
N ILE A 109 -15.93 -17.79 11.65
CA ILE A 109 -14.92 -18.08 12.68
C ILE A 109 -15.50 -19.18 13.58
N TYR A 110 -14.82 -20.30 13.72
CA TYR A 110 -15.18 -21.35 14.66
C TYR A 110 -14.73 -20.94 16.04
N THR A 111 -15.63 -20.95 17.01
CA THR A 111 -15.30 -20.71 18.41
C THR A 111 -15.66 -21.90 19.27
N TRP A 112 -14.78 -22.27 20.19
CA TRP A 112 -15.01 -23.33 21.17
C TRP A 112 -14.32 -22.99 22.49
N VAL A 113 -14.78 -23.59 23.57
CA VAL A 113 -14.11 -23.53 24.87
C VAL A 113 -13.33 -24.82 25.04
N ASP A 114 -12.04 -24.73 25.32
CA ASP A 114 -11.22 -25.92 25.58
C ASP A 114 -11.43 -26.49 27.00
N SER A 115 -10.74 -27.58 27.32
CA SER A 115 -10.82 -28.23 28.63
C SER A 115 -10.36 -27.35 29.80
N ASN A 116 -9.63 -26.27 29.52
CA ASN A 116 -9.14 -25.32 30.52
C ASN A 116 -10.07 -24.10 30.64
N GLY A 117 -11.20 -24.09 29.93
CA GLY A 117 -12.14 -22.97 29.96
C GLY A 117 -11.74 -21.81 29.03
N VAL A 118 -10.72 -21.96 28.18
CA VAL A 118 -10.25 -20.89 27.28
C VAL A 118 -11.08 -20.87 26.00
N ILE A 119 -11.58 -19.69 25.64
CA ILE A 119 -12.27 -19.47 24.36
C ILE A 119 -11.23 -19.40 23.24
N ASN A 120 -11.34 -20.32 22.30
CA ASN A 120 -10.49 -20.44 21.13
C ASN A 120 -11.25 -19.97 19.87
N TYR A 121 -10.52 -19.54 18.84
CA TYR A 121 -11.04 -19.11 17.54
C TYR A 121 -10.21 -19.73 16.41
N SER A 122 -10.86 -20.18 15.34
CA SER A 122 -10.18 -20.67 14.14
C SER A 122 -10.99 -20.40 12.88
N ASP A 123 -10.29 -20.16 11.77
CA ASP A 123 -10.84 -20.14 10.41
C ASP A 123 -11.02 -21.55 9.82
N GLN A 124 -10.46 -22.58 10.47
CA GLN A 124 -10.65 -23.99 10.13
C GLN A 124 -11.54 -24.68 11.17
N LYS A 125 -12.43 -25.56 10.71
CA LYS A 125 -13.33 -26.29 11.60
C LYS A 125 -12.52 -27.27 12.47
N PRO A 126 -12.44 -27.08 13.80
CA PRO A 126 -11.75 -28.03 14.67
C PRO A 126 -12.55 -29.33 14.80
N SER A 127 -11.87 -30.39 15.24
CA SER A 127 -12.42 -31.75 15.28
C SER A 127 -13.56 -31.94 16.30
N ARG A 128 -13.73 -31.07 17.30
CA ARG A 128 -14.83 -31.16 18.29
C ARG A 128 -15.38 -29.81 18.74
N ASN A 129 -16.70 -29.78 18.96
CA ASN A 129 -17.49 -28.78 19.73
C ASN A 129 -17.33 -27.28 19.37
N ALA A 130 -16.93 -26.96 18.13
CA ALA A 130 -16.96 -25.57 17.68
C ALA A 130 -18.34 -25.11 17.20
N LYS A 131 -18.75 -23.95 17.69
CA LYS A 131 -19.87 -23.19 17.15
C LYS A 131 -19.36 -22.29 16.03
N THR A 132 -20.09 -22.23 14.93
CA THR A 132 -19.80 -21.28 13.85
C THR A 132 -20.24 -19.89 14.29
N TYR A 133 -19.29 -18.99 14.48
CA TYR A 133 -19.53 -17.56 14.65
C TYR A 133 -19.58 -16.90 13.26
N GLN A 134 -20.77 -16.48 12.84
CA GLN A 134 -20.96 -15.63 11.68
C GLN A 134 -21.26 -14.21 12.17
N PRO A 135 -20.33 -13.24 11.99
CA PRO A 135 -20.66 -11.84 12.18
C PRO A 135 -21.87 -11.49 11.28
N ARG A 136 -22.88 -10.78 11.81
CA ARG A 136 -24.07 -10.36 11.05
C ARG A 136 -23.76 -9.52 9.79
N SER A 137 -22.52 -9.04 9.62
CA SER A 137 -22.03 -8.25 8.49
C SER A 137 -20.95 -8.94 7.63
N SER A 138 -20.76 -10.26 7.71
CA SER A 138 -19.62 -11.00 7.14
C SER A 138 -19.49 -11.05 5.60
N ARG A 139 -20.16 -10.15 4.87
CA ARG A 139 -19.99 -9.97 3.43
C ARG A 139 -18.72 -9.17 3.16
N VAL A 140 -17.59 -9.86 3.16
CA VAL A 140 -16.30 -9.29 2.75
C VAL A 140 -16.21 -9.32 1.22
N LEU A 141 -15.66 -8.29 0.59
CA LEU A 141 -15.43 -8.29 -0.85
C LEU A 141 -14.25 -9.22 -1.19
N ASP A 142 -14.48 -10.12 -2.14
CA ASP A 142 -13.49 -11.11 -2.60
C ASP A 142 -12.63 -10.51 -3.73
N TYR A 143 -11.72 -9.64 -3.33
CA TYR A 143 -10.90 -8.88 -4.28
C TYR A 143 -9.81 -9.72 -4.96
N PHE A 144 -9.23 -10.70 -4.26
CA PHE A 144 -8.08 -11.43 -4.79
C PHE A 144 -7.90 -12.80 -4.15
N ASP A 145 -7.23 -13.69 -4.90
CA ASP A 145 -6.60 -14.89 -4.37
C ASP A 145 -5.08 -14.63 -4.27
N LEU A 146 -4.47 -14.93 -3.11
CA LEU A 146 -3.03 -14.71 -2.88
C LEU A 146 -2.28 -16.05 -2.80
N GLU A 147 -1.45 -16.31 -3.80
CA GLU A 147 -0.52 -17.43 -3.84
C GLU A 147 0.89 -16.93 -3.53
N ILE A 148 1.31 -16.98 -2.26
CA ILE A 148 2.65 -16.56 -1.84
C ILE A 148 3.49 -17.74 -1.33
N SER A 149 4.71 -17.86 -1.87
CA SER A 149 5.69 -18.89 -1.52
C SER A 149 7.08 -18.30 -1.25
N GLY A 150 7.88 -19.01 -0.46
CA GLY A 150 9.25 -18.65 -0.11
C GLY A 150 9.72 -19.42 1.12
N GLN A 151 11.02 -19.70 1.24
CA GLN A 151 11.56 -20.61 2.26
C GLN A 151 11.30 -20.15 3.71
N THR A 152 11.23 -18.84 3.94
CA THR A 152 11.17 -18.26 5.30
C THR A 152 9.97 -17.33 5.48
N ILE A 153 8.93 -17.48 4.64
CA ILE A 153 7.72 -16.65 4.72
C ILE A 153 6.83 -17.14 5.85
N SER A 154 6.81 -16.36 6.94
CA SER A 154 5.96 -16.60 8.10
C SER A 154 4.48 -16.34 7.80
N THR A 155 3.60 -16.97 8.58
CA THR A 155 2.15 -16.69 8.54
C THR A 155 1.86 -15.22 8.79
N GLN A 156 2.60 -14.57 9.70
CA GLN A 156 2.48 -13.15 9.97
C GLN A 156 2.76 -12.30 8.73
N PHE A 157 3.81 -12.61 7.95
CA PHE A 157 4.09 -11.90 6.70
C PHE A 157 2.91 -12.02 5.72
N LYS A 158 2.38 -13.24 5.53
CA LYS A 158 1.23 -13.48 4.63
C LYS A 158 -0.01 -12.70 5.07
N ASN A 159 -0.32 -12.70 6.36
CA ASN A 159 -1.49 -12.01 6.92
C ASN A 159 -1.34 -10.49 6.80
N THR A 160 -0.16 -9.94 7.14
CA THR A 160 0.12 -8.51 6.98
C THR A 160 0.02 -8.08 5.52
N LEU A 161 0.61 -8.85 4.59
CA LEU A 161 0.52 -8.58 3.16
C LEU A 161 -0.94 -8.62 2.68
N SER A 162 -1.70 -9.64 3.04
CA SER A 162 -3.12 -9.77 2.69
C SER A 162 -3.96 -8.59 3.20
N ALA A 163 -3.73 -8.14 4.45
CA ALA A 163 -4.44 -6.99 5.02
C ALA A 163 -4.09 -5.68 4.28
N ARG A 164 -2.81 -5.47 3.96
CA ARG A 164 -2.33 -4.32 3.17
C ARG A 164 -2.90 -4.32 1.75
N LEU A 165 -2.89 -5.47 1.07
CA LEU A 165 -3.49 -5.63 -0.26
C LEU A 165 -4.99 -5.35 -0.25
N ASN A 166 -5.73 -5.84 0.76
CA ASN A 166 -7.16 -5.52 0.91
C ASN A 166 -7.42 -4.01 1.03
N ALA A 167 -6.56 -3.26 1.73
CA ALA A 167 -6.70 -1.80 1.78
C ALA A 167 -6.38 -1.14 0.45
N ILE A 168 -5.38 -1.63 -0.29
CA ILE A 168 -5.09 -1.17 -1.66
C ILE A 168 -6.32 -1.37 -2.54
N PHE A 169 -6.93 -2.55 -2.55
CA PHE A 169 -8.16 -2.80 -3.31
C PHE A 169 -9.32 -1.89 -2.93
N ARG A 170 -9.48 -1.56 -1.64
CA ARG A 170 -10.43 -0.53 -1.20
C ARG A 170 -10.08 0.85 -1.76
N GLY A 171 -8.81 1.20 -1.79
CA GLY A 171 -8.30 2.44 -2.41
C GLY A 171 -8.60 2.51 -3.92
N TYR A 172 -8.38 1.44 -4.69
CA TYR A 172 -8.81 1.38 -6.09
C TYR A 172 -10.32 1.52 -6.22
N THR A 173 -11.08 0.79 -5.39
CA THR A 173 -12.55 0.82 -5.38
C THR A 173 -13.08 2.22 -5.08
N SER A 174 -12.42 2.99 -4.20
CA SER A 174 -12.83 4.37 -3.89
C SER A 174 -12.59 5.35 -5.05
N ILE A 175 -11.69 5.01 -5.99
CA ILE A 175 -11.44 5.78 -7.21
C ILE A 175 -12.40 5.35 -8.33
N VAL A 176 -12.33 4.09 -8.77
CA VAL A 176 -13.04 3.62 -9.99
C VAL A 176 -14.43 3.07 -9.73
N GLY A 177 -14.74 2.72 -8.48
CA GLY A 177 -16.00 2.09 -8.08
C GLY A 177 -15.99 0.57 -8.28
N LEU A 178 -16.79 -0.14 -7.47
CA LEU A 178 -16.78 -1.61 -7.41
C LEU A 178 -17.09 -2.29 -8.77
N LYS A 179 -17.96 -1.70 -9.60
CA LYS A 179 -18.32 -2.25 -10.92
C LYS A 179 -17.13 -2.29 -11.90
N ALA A 180 -16.18 -1.39 -11.71
CA ALA A 180 -14.98 -1.28 -12.54
C ALA A 180 -13.83 -2.17 -12.03
N MET A 181 -13.99 -2.82 -10.88
CA MET A 181 -13.00 -3.72 -10.30
C MET A 181 -13.09 -5.12 -10.91
N ARG A 182 -11.99 -5.87 -10.79
CA ARG A 182 -11.88 -7.28 -11.17
C ARG A 182 -11.25 -8.05 -10.01
N LYS A 183 -11.65 -9.31 -9.84
CA LYS A 183 -10.95 -10.22 -8.94
C LYS A 183 -9.58 -10.55 -9.55
N VAL A 184 -8.52 -10.51 -8.73
CA VAL A 184 -7.14 -10.68 -9.19
C VAL A 184 -6.50 -11.90 -8.53
N THR A 185 -5.85 -12.77 -9.28
CA THR A 185 -4.95 -13.77 -8.70
C THR A 185 -3.56 -13.16 -8.57
N LEU A 186 -3.03 -13.08 -7.36
CA LEU A 186 -1.71 -12.52 -7.07
C LEU A 186 -0.75 -13.68 -6.76
N ARG A 187 0.24 -13.94 -7.63
CA ARG A 187 1.30 -14.92 -7.34
C ARG A 187 2.60 -14.22 -7.05
N ILE A 188 3.18 -14.53 -5.89
CA ILE A 188 4.41 -13.92 -5.41
C ILE A 188 5.36 -15.02 -4.93
N GLN A 189 6.56 -15.04 -5.50
CA GLN A 189 7.63 -15.93 -5.08
C GLN A 189 8.77 -15.12 -4.46
N ILE A 190 8.94 -15.29 -3.15
CA ILE A 190 10.03 -14.67 -2.40
C ILE A 190 11.26 -15.56 -2.47
N LEU A 191 12.35 -15.01 -3.00
CA LEU A 191 13.60 -15.73 -3.27
C LEU A 191 14.63 -15.38 -2.18
N PRO A 192 15.19 -16.38 -1.46
CA PRO A 192 15.96 -16.17 -0.24
C PRO A 192 17.33 -15.50 -0.41
N SER A 193 17.77 -15.24 -1.65
CA SER A 193 19.06 -14.58 -1.89
C SER A 193 19.09 -13.83 -3.22
N ARG A 194 19.91 -12.78 -3.27
CA ARG A 194 20.24 -12.03 -4.49
C ARG A 194 20.59 -12.94 -5.67
N ARG A 195 21.43 -13.94 -5.44
CA ARG A 195 21.90 -14.87 -6.48
C ARG A 195 20.75 -15.69 -7.09
N LEU A 196 19.81 -16.17 -6.27
CA LEU A 196 18.67 -16.93 -6.77
C LEU A 196 17.68 -16.01 -7.48
N TYR A 197 17.47 -14.80 -6.95
CA TYR A 197 16.68 -13.75 -7.59
C TYR A 197 17.19 -13.44 -9.00
N GLU A 198 18.46 -13.07 -9.12
CA GLU A 198 19.05 -12.70 -10.41
C GLU A 198 19.00 -13.86 -11.42
N ARG A 199 19.29 -15.09 -10.97
CA ARG A 199 19.21 -16.28 -11.82
C ARG A 199 17.79 -16.50 -12.33
N THR A 200 16.80 -16.39 -11.45
CA THR A 200 15.39 -16.62 -11.78
C THR A 200 14.93 -15.57 -12.77
N VAL A 201 15.09 -14.28 -12.47
CA VAL A 201 14.69 -13.18 -13.35
C VAL A 201 15.34 -13.28 -14.74
N LYS A 202 16.65 -13.59 -14.81
CA LYS A 202 17.35 -13.83 -16.08
C LYS A 202 16.77 -15.01 -16.87
N ALA A 203 16.42 -16.11 -16.19
CA ALA A 203 15.82 -17.28 -16.83
C ALA A 203 14.45 -16.99 -17.44
N TYR A 204 13.74 -15.99 -16.93
CA TYR A 204 12.48 -15.50 -17.48
C TYR A 204 12.66 -14.33 -18.48
N GLY A 205 13.90 -13.98 -18.84
CA GLY A 205 14.20 -12.94 -19.83
C GLY A 205 14.15 -11.50 -19.30
N GLY A 206 14.06 -11.31 -17.98
CA GLY A 206 14.11 -9.99 -17.34
C GLY A 206 15.55 -9.56 -17.00
N ALA A 207 15.71 -8.27 -16.66
CA ALA A 207 16.95 -7.69 -16.19
C ALA A 207 16.90 -7.50 -14.67
N PRO A 208 17.66 -8.28 -13.87
CA PRO A 208 17.56 -8.18 -12.42
C PRO A 208 18.41 -7.04 -11.82
N SER A 209 19.26 -6.41 -12.62
CA SER A 209 20.23 -5.42 -12.15
C SER A 209 19.51 -4.20 -11.60
N GLY A 210 19.74 -3.90 -10.31
CA GLY A 210 19.20 -2.69 -9.68
C GLY A 210 17.76 -2.77 -9.19
N THR A 211 17.08 -3.92 -9.29
CA THR A 211 15.73 -4.13 -8.73
C THR A 211 15.73 -5.19 -7.64
N ALA A 212 14.83 -5.04 -6.67
CA ALA A 212 14.55 -6.06 -5.65
C ALA A 212 13.33 -6.92 -6.00
N GLY A 213 12.58 -6.58 -7.03
CA GLY A 213 11.41 -7.32 -7.51
C GLY A 213 11.22 -7.13 -9.00
N VAL A 214 10.53 -8.08 -9.64
CA VAL A 214 9.97 -7.93 -11.00
C VAL A 214 8.71 -8.78 -11.13
N TYR A 215 7.63 -8.17 -11.61
CA TYR A 215 6.40 -8.83 -12.02
C TYR A 215 6.39 -9.18 -13.51
N PHE A 216 6.12 -10.46 -13.81
CA PHE A 216 5.99 -10.99 -15.16
C PHE A 216 4.53 -11.28 -15.51
N GLY A 217 3.88 -10.39 -16.27
CA GLY A 217 2.44 -10.45 -16.56
C GLY A 217 1.94 -11.72 -17.29
N THR A 218 2.77 -12.37 -18.10
CA THR A 218 2.44 -13.55 -18.92
C THR A 218 2.35 -14.81 -18.09
N LYS A 219 3.09 -14.83 -16.99
CA LYS A 219 3.08 -15.88 -15.97
C LYS A 219 2.17 -15.49 -14.81
N ASN A 220 1.83 -14.21 -14.70
CA ASN A 220 1.14 -13.62 -13.56
C ASN A 220 1.88 -13.95 -12.26
N THR A 221 3.20 -13.72 -12.25
CA THR A 221 4.08 -14.04 -11.12
C THR A 221 5.07 -12.91 -10.87
N ALA A 222 5.12 -12.45 -9.63
CA ALA A 222 6.16 -11.58 -9.11
C ALA A 222 7.28 -12.40 -8.46
N TYR A 223 8.52 -12.09 -8.81
CA TYR A 223 9.71 -12.59 -8.12
C TYR A 223 10.29 -11.47 -7.28
N VAL A 224 10.50 -11.72 -5.99
CA VAL A 224 10.98 -10.70 -5.03
C VAL A 224 12.20 -11.24 -4.30
N GLU A 225 13.26 -10.45 -4.26
CA GLU A 225 14.43 -10.69 -3.44
C GLU A 225 14.10 -10.51 -1.96
N GLN A 226 14.38 -11.54 -1.17
CA GLN A 226 14.28 -11.43 0.26
C GLN A 226 15.45 -10.63 0.85
N THR A 227 15.11 -9.55 1.53
CA THR A 227 16.08 -8.70 2.24
C THR A 227 15.64 -8.53 3.71
N SER A 228 15.35 -7.30 4.16
CA SER A 228 14.70 -7.09 5.46
C SER A 228 13.19 -7.35 5.36
N TYR A 229 12.53 -7.57 6.50
CA TYR A 229 11.08 -7.77 6.53
C TYR A 229 10.33 -6.64 5.82
N GLU A 230 10.65 -5.39 6.17
CA GLU A 230 9.96 -4.21 5.64
C GLU A 230 10.27 -3.99 4.14
N ALA A 231 11.53 -4.11 3.72
CA ALA A 231 11.89 -3.95 2.33
C ALA A 231 11.28 -5.05 1.43
N THR A 232 11.23 -6.29 1.92
CA THR A 232 10.57 -7.40 1.24
C THR A 232 9.06 -7.18 1.15
N MET A 233 8.42 -6.67 2.21
CA MET A 233 7.00 -6.34 2.24
C MET A 233 6.66 -5.24 1.22
N GLN A 234 7.40 -4.14 1.24
CA GLN A 234 7.21 -3.01 0.32
C GLN A 234 7.38 -3.46 -1.14
N THR A 235 8.43 -4.25 -1.43
CA THR A 235 8.67 -4.78 -2.77
C THR A 235 7.57 -5.74 -3.20
N ALA A 236 7.10 -6.63 -2.32
CA ALA A 236 5.98 -7.53 -2.62
C ALA A 236 4.68 -6.76 -2.91
N ILE A 237 4.43 -5.65 -2.21
CA ILE A 237 3.31 -4.76 -2.48
C ILE A 237 3.48 -4.07 -3.84
N HIS A 238 4.66 -3.51 -4.11
CA HIS A 238 4.97 -2.84 -5.37
C HIS A 238 4.69 -3.77 -6.57
N GLU A 239 5.25 -4.99 -6.56
CA GLU A 239 5.03 -5.95 -7.64
C GLU A 239 3.57 -6.45 -7.71
N ALA A 240 2.88 -6.57 -6.57
CA ALA A 240 1.46 -6.91 -6.56
C ALA A 240 0.60 -5.79 -7.17
N VAL A 241 0.97 -4.53 -6.99
CA VAL A 241 0.26 -3.39 -7.59
C VAL A 241 0.37 -3.40 -9.10
N HIS A 242 1.49 -3.83 -9.69
CA HIS A 242 1.57 -4.05 -11.13
C HIS A 242 0.56 -5.11 -11.62
N ALA A 243 0.39 -6.20 -10.87
CA ALA A 243 -0.62 -7.20 -11.20
C ALA A 243 -2.05 -6.65 -11.06
N ILE A 244 -2.31 -5.83 -10.03
CA ILE A 244 -3.59 -5.14 -9.84
C ILE A 244 -3.85 -4.16 -10.99
N ASN A 245 -2.86 -3.37 -11.39
CA ASN A 245 -2.96 -2.43 -12.52
C ASN A 245 -3.30 -3.17 -13.81
N GLN A 246 -2.59 -4.26 -14.11
CA GLN A 246 -2.86 -5.07 -15.29
C GLN A 246 -4.30 -5.63 -15.31
N ALA A 247 -4.81 -6.07 -14.16
CA ALA A 247 -6.13 -6.68 -14.07
C ALA A 247 -7.29 -5.67 -14.00
N VAL A 248 -7.09 -4.54 -13.31
CA VAL A 248 -8.11 -3.52 -13.09
C VAL A 248 -8.11 -2.49 -14.21
N ILE A 249 -6.95 -2.04 -14.68
CA ILE A 249 -6.83 -0.96 -15.67
C ILE A 249 -6.59 -1.56 -17.08
N GLY A 250 -5.70 -2.54 -17.17
CA GLY A 250 -5.15 -3.02 -18.44
C GLY A 250 -3.77 -2.41 -18.70
N PHE A 251 -3.34 -2.40 -19.97
CA PHE A 251 -2.18 -1.60 -20.35
C PHE A 251 -2.46 -0.12 -20.10
N SER A 252 -1.46 0.56 -19.53
CA SER A 252 -1.56 1.95 -19.12
C SER A 252 -0.24 2.68 -19.38
N PRO A 253 -0.20 4.02 -19.24
CA PRO A 253 1.03 4.78 -19.34
C PRO A 253 2.01 4.39 -18.22
N ARG A 254 3.31 4.40 -18.51
CA ARG A 254 4.37 3.98 -17.56
C ARG A 254 4.29 4.74 -16.24
N TRP A 255 4.17 6.06 -16.33
CA TRP A 255 4.09 6.91 -15.14
C TRP A 255 2.92 6.55 -14.22
N LEU A 256 1.79 6.08 -14.78
CA LEU A 256 0.62 5.72 -13.99
C LEU A 256 0.86 4.39 -13.28
N ASN A 257 1.36 3.40 -14.01
CA ASN A 257 1.62 2.06 -13.47
C ASN A 257 2.70 2.10 -12.38
N GLU A 258 3.85 2.71 -12.65
CA GLU A 258 4.93 2.88 -11.67
C GLU A 258 4.51 3.81 -10.53
N GLY A 259 3.82 4.91 -10.84
CA GLY A 259 3.37 5.86 -9.83
C GLY A 259 2.40 5.26 -8.83
N LEU A 260 1.49 4.38 -9.27
CA LEU A 260 0.59 3.63 -8.38
C LEU A 260 1.36 2.60 -7.54
N ALA A 261 2.32 1.88 -8.13
CA ALA A 261 3.14 0.91 -7.40
C ALA A 261 3.98 1.59 -6.30
N GLU A 262 4.66 2.69 -6.63
CA GLU A 262 5.38 3.54 -5.69
C GLU A 262 4.47 4.19 -4.63
N TYR A 263 3.26 4.58 -5.01
CA TYR A 263 2.32 5.21 -4.06
C TYR A 263 1.84 4.21 -3.01
N PHE A 264 1.50 2.98 -3.42
CA PHE A 264 0.91 1.99 -2.51
C PHE A 264 1.93 1.18 -1.71
N GLU A 265 3.22 1.16 -2.06
CA GLU A 265 4.23 0.35 -1.33
C GLU A 265 4.32 0.68 0.17
N THR A 266 3.99 1.92 0.57
CA THR A 266 4.00 2.39 1.96
C THR A 266 2.65 2.29 2.66
N VAL A 267 1.71 1.50 2.13
CA VAL A 267 0.43 1.31 2.79
C VAL A 267 0.62 0.61 4.14
N GLU A 268 0.01 1.20 5.16
CA GLU A 268 -0.07 0.66 6.51
C GLU A 268 -1.54 0.51 6.91
N ILE A 269 -1.82 -0.44 7.78
CA ILE A 269 -3.15 -0.65 8.35
C ILE A 269 -3.10 -0.25 9.81
N SER A 270 -3.95 0.68 10.21
CA SER A 270 -4.19 1.03 11.61
C SER A 270 -5.68 1.03 11.89
N MET A 271 -6.13 0.24 12.87
CA MET A 271 -7.54 0.13 13.27
C MET A 271 -8.50 -0.04 12.08
N GLN A 272 -8.18 -0.99 11.18
CA GLN A 272 -8.93 -1.30 9.95
C GLN A 272 -8.90 -0.21 8.85
N VAL A 273 -8.25 0.93 9.09
CA VAL A 273 -8.07 2.00 8.12
C VAL A 273 -6.74 1.83 7.39
N GLY A 274 -6.80 1.84 6.05
CA GLY A 274 -5.60 1.91 5.21
C GLY A 274 -5.09 3.35 5.14
N LYS A 275 -3.78 3.53 5.34
CA LYS A 275 -3.10 4.82 5.22
C LYS A 275 -1.84 4.66 4.40
N VAL A 276 -1.67 5.50 3.39
CA VAL A 276 -0.44 5.62 2.62
C VAL A 276 0.38 6.75 3.22
N THR A 277 1.64 6.47 3.57
CA THR A 277 2.57 7.47 4.10
C THR A 277 3.57 7.90 3.02
N PRO A 278 4.05 9.16 3.03
CA PRO A 278 5.07 9.57 2.07
C PRO A 278 6.32 8.72 2.21
N SER A 279 6.80 8.17 1.09
CA SER A 279 7.91 7.23 1.18
C SER A 279 9.24 7.91 1.48
N ASN A 280 10.03 7.30 2.36
CA ASN A 280 11.30 7.87 2.81
C ASN A 280 12.39 7.82 1.73
N HIS A 281 12.29 6.99 0.68
CA HIS A 281 13.24 7.08 -0.45
C HIS A 281 12.94 8.27 -1.36
N ILE A 282 11.68 8.74 -1.40
CA ILE A 282 11.23 9.84 -2.26
C ILE A 282 11.17 11.17 -1.51
N THR A 283 10.85 11.16 -0.22
CA THR A 283 10.65 12.36 0.60
C THR A 283 11.66 12.46 1.74
N LYS A 284 11.95 13.69 2.17
CA LYS A 284 12.71 14.02 3.39
C LYS A 284 11.88 14.99 4.20
N SER A 285 11.54 14.64 5.44
CA SER A 285 10.71 15.49 6.30
C SER A 285 9.38 15.90 5.64
N GLY A 286 8.77 15.01 4.86
CA GLY A 286 7.54 15.26 4.10
C GLY A 286 7.73 15.99 2.76
N TYR A 287 8.89 16.56 2.46
CA TYR A 287 9.15 17.25 1.18
C TYR A 287 9.77 16.30 0.15
N ILE A 288 9.39 16.45 -1.12
CA ILE A 288 9.95 15.65 -2.22
C ILE A 288 11.45 15.97 -2.37
N LYS A 289 12.28 14.91 -2.42
CA LYS A 289 13.72 15.03 -2.58
C LYS A 289 14.08 15.30 -4.05
N GLY A 290 14.97 16.25 -4.30
CA GLY A 290 15.50 16.49 -5.64
C GLY A 290 14.44 16.99 -6.63
N GLN A 291 14.76 16.94 -7.91
CA GLN A 291 13.87 17.41 -8.97
C GLN A 291 12.83 16.35 -9.35
N VAL A 292 11.70 16.82 -9.86
CA VAL A 292 10.64 16.03 -10.50
C VAL A 292 10.16 16.73 -11.77
N LEU A 293 9.67 15.95 -12.73
CA LEU A 293 9.13 16.44 -13.99
C LEU A 293 7.77 17.12 -13.79
N ARG A 294 7.45 18.09 -14.65
CA ARG A 294 6.09 18.62 -14.77
C ARG A 294 5.18 17.56 -15.41
N PRO A 295 3.86 17.54 -15.12
CA PRO A 295 2.91 16.56 -15.65
C PRO A 295 3.03 16.35 -17.16
N SER A 296 3.11 17.43 -17.95
CA SER A 296 3.22 17.30 -19.42
C SER A 296 4.54 16.69 -19.88
N GLN A 297 5.64 16.87 -19.14
CA GLN A 297 6.93 16.25 -19.46
C GLN A 297 6.92 14.78 -19.08
N LEU A 298 6.37 14.44 -17.92
CA LEU A 298 6.24 13.07 -17.46
C LEU A 298 5.35 12.22 -18.37
N ILE A 299 4.18 12.74 -18.76
CA ILE A 299 3.27 12.06 -19.70
C ILE A 299 3.94 11.89 -21.07
N GLY A 300 4.78 12.84 -21.48
CA GLY A 300 5.52 12.79 -22.75
C GLY A 300 6.78 11.93 -22.73
N ALA A 301 7.22 11.44 -21.56
CA ALA A 301 8.43 10.63 -21.42
C ALA A 301 8.22 9.16 -21.78
N GLU A 302 7.02 8.77 -22.18
CA GLU A 302 6.64 7.39 -22.51
C GLU A 302 7.59 6.76 -23.55
N ASP A 303 7.92 7.50 -24.62
CA ASP A 303 8.78 7.01 -25.71
C ASP A 303 10.28 7.03 -25.37
N THR A 304 10.68 7.82 -24.37
CA THR A 304 12.09 8.00 -23.98
C THR A 304 12.40 7.36 -22.64
N TRP A 305 11.49 6.55 -22.10
CA TRP A 305 11.57 6.06 -20.72
C TRP A 305 12.83 5.23 -20.46
N GLN A 306 13.18 4.34 -21.39
CA GLN A 306 14.37 3.47 -21.31
C GLN A 306 15.70 4.25 -21.28
N THR A 307 15.74 5.42 -21.91
CA THR A 307 16.97 6.24 -22.03
C THR A 307 17.02 7.37 -21.02
N SER A 308 15.93 7.59 -20.27
CA SER A 308 15.81 8.64 -19.26
C SER A 308 16.35 8.18 -17.90
N ASP A 309 16.61 9.13 -16.99
CA ASP A 309 16.98 8.79 -15.61
C ASP A 309 15.80 8.10 -14.88
N PRO A 310 15.93 6.81 -14.53
CA PRO A 310 14.86 6.07 -13.85
C PRO A 310 14.56 6.66 -12.47
N VAL A 311 15.55 7.18 -11.75
CA VAL A 311 15.31 7.76 -10.42
C VAL A 311 14.41 8.99 -10.53
N LEU A 312 14.63 9.81 -11.57
CA LEU A 312 13.79 10.97 -11.86
C LEU A 312 12.37 10.54 -12.28
N LEU A 313 12.24 9.55 -13.17
CA LEU A 313 10.94 9.10 -13.69
C LEU A 313 10.05 8.50 -12.60
N TYR A 314 10.58 7.60 -11.77
CA TYR A 314 9.81 6.93 -10.73
C TYR A 314 9.42 7.92 -9.64
N ARG A 315 10.34 8.81 -9.23
CA ARG A 315 10.04 9.89 -8.29
C ARG A 315 8.95 10.83 -8.82
N SER A 316 9.03 11.19 -10.11
CA SER A 316 8.04 12.06 -10.74
C SER A 316 6.67 11.38 -10.83
N SER A 317 6.66 10.07 -11.11
CA SER A 317 5.46 9.24 -11.18
C SER A 317 4.76 9.15 -9.82
N TRP A 318 5.51 8.86 -8.76
CA TRP A 318 5.00 8.90 -7.39
C TRP A 318 4.45 10.28 -7.02
N ALA A 319 5.21 11.35 -7.28
CA ALA A 319 4.81 12.70 -6.92
C ALA A 319 3.50 13.09 -7.61
N PHE A 320 3.34 12.72 -8.88
CA PHE A 320 2.14 13.03 -9.63
C PHE A 320 0.92 12.22 -9.16
N VAL A 321 1.07 10.90 -8.92
CA VAL A 321 -0.01 10.08 -8.36
C VAL A 321 -0.39 10.55 -6.96
N HIS A 322 0.58 10.84 -6.08
CA HIS A 322 0.32 11.34 -4.74
C HIS A 322 -0.45 12.67 -4.77
N PHE A 323 -0.10 13.57 -5.70
CA PHE A 323 -0.84 14.80 -5.94
C PHE A 323 -2.29 14.53 -6.40
N LEU A 324 -2.49 13.66 -7.39
CA LEU A 324 -3.84 13.31 -7.88
C LEU A 324 -4.69 12.74 -6.74
N MET A 325 -4.11 11.88 -5.91
CA MET A 325 -4.77 11.30 -4.75
C MET A 325 -5.04 12.30 -3.61
N SER A 326 -4.36 13.46 -3.60
CA SER A 326 -4.50 14.47 -2.53
C SER A 326 -5.73 15.37 -2.64
N THR A 327 -6.42 15.38 -3.78
CA THR A 327 -7.54 16.29 -4.05
C THR A 327 -8.72 15.57 -4.70
N SER A 328 -9.95 16.07 -4.49
CA SER A 328 -11.15 15.51 -5.12
C SER A 328 -11.08 15.59 -6.65
N SER A 329 -10.64 16.73 -7.21
CA SER A 329 -10.47 16.89 -8.66
C SER A 329 -9.37 16.00 -9.23
N GLY A 330 -8.28 15.79 -8.50
CA GLY A 330 -7.23 14.85 -8.87
C GLY A 330 -7.74 13.41 -8.91
N LYS A 331 -8.47 12.96 -7.87
CA LYS A 331 -9.10 11.63 -7.85
C LYS A 331 -10.11 11.45 -8.97
N GLN A 332 -10.91 12.47 -9.29
CA GLN A 332 -11.84 12.44 -10.43
C GLN A 332 -11.12 12.31 -11.76
N SER A 333 -10.00 13.02 -11.94
CA SER A 333 -9.17 12.94 -13.14
C SER A 333 -8.51 11.56 -13.29
N LEU A 334 -7.98 11.04 -12.19
CA LEU A 334 -7.41 9.69 -12.13
C LEU A 334 -8.46 8.63 -12.45
N LYS A 335 -9.66 8.75 -11.88
CA LYS A 335 -10.81 7.90 -12.21
C LYS A 335 -11.13 7.96 -13.71
N ALA A 336 -11.25 9.16 -14.27
CA ALA A 336 -11.59 9.33 -15.69
C ALA A 336 -10.54 8.68 -16.59
N LEU A 337 -9.25 8.83 -16.26
CA LEU A 337 -8.14 8.18 -16.97
C LEU A 337 -8.23 6.66 -16.88
N MET A 338 -8.32 6.11 -15.66
CA MET A 338 -8.38 4.66 -15.44
C MET A 338 -9.59 4.03 -16.16
N LEU A 339 -10.77 4.65 -16.08
CA LEU A 339 -11.97 4.16 -16.76
C LEU A 339 -11.86 4.28 -18.30
N GLN A 340 -11.06 5.21 -18.81
CA GLN A 340 -10.83 5.34 -20.24
C GLN A 340 -9.84 4.28 -20.75
N GLU A 341 -8.75 4.02 -20.02
CA GLU A 341 -7.81 2.91 -20.31
C GLU A 341 -8.53 1.55 -20.28
N GLN A 342 -9.45 1.36 -19.33
CA GLN A 342 -10.25 0.13 -19.22
C GLN A 342 -11.05 -0.20 -20.48
N LYS A 343 -11.39 0.77 -21.33
CA LYS A 343 -12.21 0.50 -22.53
C LYS A 343 -11.49 -0.38 -23.54
N GLU A 344 -10.16 -0.23 -23.64
CA GLU A 344 -9.32 -0.96 -24.59
C GLU A 344 -8.08 -1.50 -23.87
N PRO A 345 -8.24 -2.54 -23.02
CA PRO A 345 -7.22 -2.98 -22.06
C PRO A 345 -5.92 -3.49 -22.70
N CYS A 346 -5.90 -3.69 -24.02
CA CYS A 346 -4.74 -4.10 -24.82
C CYS A 346 -3.99 -2.95 -25.48
N SER A 347 -4.41 -1.72 -25.21
CA SER A 347 -3.77 -0.50 -25.66
C SER A 347 -3.59 0.44 -24.48
N SER A 348 -2.68 1.39 -24.62
CA SER A 348 -2.56 2.52 -23.69
C SER A 348 -2.92 3.78 -24.45
N LEU A 349 -3.57 4.73 -23.80
CA LEU A 349 -3.80 6.04 -24.39
C LEU A 349 -2.48 6.74 -24.73
N ASP A 350 -2.46 7.43 -25.85
CA ASP A 350 -1.35 8.29 -26.24
C ASP A 350 -1.29 9.59 -25.40
N TYR A 351 -0.21 10.34 -25.59
CA TYR A 351 0.05 11.63 -24.93
C TYR A 351 -1.13 12.61 -25.00
N ALA A 352 -1.71 12.79 -26.20
CA ALA A 352 -2.77 13.78 -26.43
C ALA A 352 -4.05 13.37 -25.70
N ASN A 353 -4.37 12.07 -25.73
CA ASN A 353 -5.54 11.50 -25.08
C ASN A 353 -5.41 11.50 -23.56
N VAL A 354 -4.25 11.13 -23.00
CA VAL A 354 -4.00 11.22 -21.55
C VAL A 354 -4.18 12.66 -21.05
N LYS A 355 -3.55 13.64 -21.73
CA LYS A 355 -3.68 15.06 -21.35
C LYS A 355 -5.11 15.56 -21.43
N ARG A 356 -5.83 15.20 -22.50
CA ARG A 356 -7.22 15.59 -22.70
C ARG A 356 -8.11 15.08 -21.56
N VAL A 357 -7.96 13.82 -21.17
CA VAL A 357 -8.75 13.23 -20.07
C VAL A 357 -8.43 13.88 -18.73
N LEU A 358 -7.15 14.04 -18.40
CA LEU A 358 -6.73 14.64 -17.12
C LEU A 358 -7.18 16.11 -17.02
N ASN A 359 -6.95 16.91 -18.05
CA ASN A 359 -7.33 18.34 -18.04
C ASN A 359 -8.85 18.53 -18.07
N GLY A 360 -9.61 17.60 -18.63
CA GLY A 360 -11.08 17.67 -18.64
C GLY A 360 -11.70 17.65 -17.25
N SER A 361 -11.08 16.94 -16.31
CA SER A 361 -11.53 16.86 -14.90
C SER A 361 -10.74 17.77 -13.96
N TYR A 362 -9.57 18.25 -14.38
CA TYR A 362 -8.75 19.17 -13.60
C TYR A 362 -8.01 20.20 -14.48
N PRO A 363 -8.70 21.25 -14.99
CA PRO A 363 -8.11 22.19 -15.95
C PRO A 363 -6.84 22.92 -15.48
N ASN A 364 -6.77 23.24 -14.18
CA ASN A 364 -5.63 23.95 -13.58
C ASN A 364 -4.56 23.03 -12.97
N MET A 365 -4.53 21.76 -13.40
CA MET A 365 -3.69 20.71 -12.82
C MET A 365 -2.21 21.08 -12.73
N GLN A 366 -1.65 21.71 -13.77
CA GLN A 366 -0.23 22.09 -13.80
C GLN A 366 0.13 23.07 -12.68
N SER A 367 -0.65 24.14 -12.50
CA SER A 367 -0.42 25.15 -11.47
C SER A 367 -0.66 24.55 -10.07
N ALA A 368 -1.69 23.72 -9.92
CA ALA A 368 -1.99 23.03 -8.67
C ALA A 368 -0.86 22.05 -8.27
N TYR A 369 -0.30 21.33 -9.24
CA TYR A 369 0.84 20.45 -9.01
C TYR A 369 2.07 21.23 -8.55
N THR A 370 2.38 22.38 -9.18
CA THR A 370 3.49 23.24 -8.73
C THR A 370 3.29 23.73 -7.28
N MET A 371 2.06 24.07 -6.88
CA MET A 371 1.78 24.40 -5.48
C MET A 371 1.94 23.21 -4.54
N PHE A 372 1.56 22.00 -4.97
CA PHE A 372 1.75 20.78 -4.19
C PHE A 372 3.24 20.48 -3.92
N LEU A 373 4.12 20.68 -4.91
CA LEU A 373 5.56 20.44 -4.76
C LEU A 373 6.23 21.32 -3.70
N ASN A 374 5.63 22.49 -3.39
CA ASN A 374 6.14 23.43 -2.39
C ASN A 374 5.54 23.19 -0.99
N ARG A 375 4.86 22.06 -0.78
CA ARG A 375 4.22 21.69 0.49
C ARG A 375 4.66 20.30 0.93
N GLU A 376 4.48 20.01 2.21
CA GLU A 376 4.66 18.64 2.71
C GLU A 376 3.64 17.70 2.07
N ALA A 377 4.14 16.62 1.48
CA ALA A 377 3.33 15.46 1.15
C ALA A 377 2.80 14.89 2.47
N LYS A 378 1.48 14.92 2.64
CA LYS A 378 0.81 14.37 3.82
C LYS A 378 0.41 12.93 3.58
N SER A 379 0.36 12.14 4.64
CA SER A 379 -0.24 10.81 4.56
C SER A 379 -1.71 10.88 4.13
N GLN A 380 -2.16 9.88 3.39
CA GLN A 380 -3.50 9.84 2.81
C GLN A 380 -4.24 8.59 3.27
N ARG A 381 -5.50 8.77 3.67
CA ARG A 381 -6.42 7.66 3.99
C ARG A 381 -6.98 7.09 2.68
N LEU A 382 -7.01 5.77 2.59
CA LEU A 382 -7.55 5.02 1.45
C LEU A 382 -9.07 4.88 1.47
#